data_AF-A0A1F4YJF1-F1
#
_entry.id   AF-A0A1F4YJF1-F1
#
_cell.length_a   1.000
_cell.length_b   1.000
_cell.length_c   1.000
_cell.angle_alpha   90.00
_cell.angle_beta   90.00
_cell.angle_gamma   90.00
#
_symmetry.space_group_name_H-M   'P 1'
#
loop_
_entity.id
_entity.type
_entity.pdbx_description
1 polymer ?
#
loop_
_entity_poly.entity_id
_entity_poly.type
_entity_poly.pdbx_seq_one_letter_code
_entity_poly.pdbx_strand_id
1 'polypeptide(L)'
;MSKRLSREYIGPLSSATMRAEDLIPKFMAFLDGVAQQCRIVRRVKALQADVDRLKLIHKPGYHQPYYADDDDFQDGMSSAEVAEYILNEDIWSLLDEIAPRHCGFSSHEGDGACYGYWAYCPWCGRQVDAPGSYHEWCEKYREADNG
;
A
#
# COMPACT_ATOMS: atom_id res chain seq x y z
N MET A 1 5.79 -17.93 13.19
CA MET A 1 5.50 -16.54 12.80
C MET A 1 5.52 -16.44 11.29
N SER A 2 4.45 -15.89 10.70
CA SER A 2 4.17 -15.84 9.26
C SER A 2 4.92 -14.68 8.59
N LYS A 3 5.23 -14.78 7.29
CA LYS A 3 5.69 -13.63 6.49
C LYS A 3 4.55 -12.69 6.08
N ARG A 4 3.31 -13.17 6.22
CA ARG A 4 2.07 -12.50 5.81
C ARG A 4 1.24 -12.10 7.02
N LEU A 5 0.50 -11.02 6.88
CA LEU A 5 -0.49 -10.53 7.83
C LEU A 5 -1.63 -11.53 8.04
N SER A 6 -2.31 -11.38 9.19
CA SER A 6 -3.52 -12.13 9.47
C SER A 6 -4.71 -11.55 8.69
N ARG A 7 -5.85 -12.26 8.66
CA ARG A 7 -7.07 -11.79 7.98
C ARG A 7 -7.72 -10.57 8.66
N GLU A 8 -7.32 -10.21 9.88
CA GLU A 8 -7.88 -9.05 10.58
C GLU A 8 -7.47 -7.71 9.93
N TYR A 9 -6.44 -7.74 9.09
CA TYR A 9 -5.96 -6.59 8.33
C TYR A 9 -6.68 -6.40 6.99
N ILE A 10 -7.66 -7.26 6.64
CA ILE A 10 -8.46 -7.09 5.42
C ILE A 10 -9.38 -5.89 5.58
N GLY A 11 -9.33 -4.96 4.63
CA GLY A 11 -10.11 -3.74 4.61
C GLY A 11 -9.29 -2.48 4.32
N PRO A 12 -9.90 -1.30 4.48
CA PRO A 12 -9.26 -0.03 4.17
C PRO A 12 -8.12 0.28 5.14
N LEU A 13 -6.98 0.70 4.60
CA LEU A 13 -5.83 1.22 5.33
C LEU A 13 -5.75 2.75 5.25
N SER A 14 -6.10 3.33 4.10
CA SER A 14 -6.10 4.77 3.89
C SER A 14 -7.17 5.21 2.90
N SER A 15 -7.97 6.20 3.29
CA SER A 15 -8.91 6.93 2.41
C SER A 15 -8.42 8.35 2.10
N ALA A 16 -7.10 8.52 1.95
CA ALA A 16 -6.45 9.83 1.82
C ALA A 16 -6.36 10.29 0.36
N THR A 17 -5.70 11.43 0.14
CA THR A 17 -5.40 11.90 -1.22
C THR A 17 -4.47 10.91 -1.92
N MET A 18 -4.47 10.90 -3.26
CA MET A 18 -3.55 10.08 -4.07
C MET A 18 -2.12 10.64 -4.10
N ARG A 19 -1.77 11.58 -3.21
CA ARG A 19 -0.48 12.25 -3.19
C ARG A 19 0.57 11.45 -2.45
N ALA A 20 1.78 11.39 -2.98
CA ALA A 20 2.90 10.72 -2.33
C ALA A 20 3.23 11.32 -0.96
N GLU A 21 3.09 12.63 -0.77
CA GLU A 21 3.32 13.31 0.52
C GLU A 21 2.37 12.85 1.62
N ASP A 22 1.15 12.40 1.27
CA ASP A 22 0.16 11.93 2.23
C ASP A 22 0.22 10.41 2.40
N LEU A 23 0.49 9.67 1.32
CA LEU A 23 0.52 8.20 1.31
C LEU A 23 1.78 7.63 1.97
N ILE A 24 2.96 8.17 1.66
CA ILE A 24 4.23 7.65 2.18
C ILE A 24 4.25 7.63 3.71
N PRO A 25 3.96 8.74 4.43
CA PRO A 25 4.00 8.72 5.90
C PRO A 25 3.01 7.70 6.49
N LYS A 26 1.83 7.57 5.89
CA LYS A 26 0.78 6.69 6.38
C LYS A 26 1.12 5.22 6.19
N PHE A 27 1.65 4.86 5.02
CA PHE A 27 2.08 3.50 4.72
C PHE A 27 3.33 3.10 5.50
N MET A 28 4.29 4.02 5.67
CA MET A 28 5.46 3.76 6.50
C MET A 28 5.11 3.54 7.97
N ALA A 29 4.19 4.36 8.52
CA ALA A 29 3.69 4.16 9.88
C ALA A 29 3.00 2.79 10.06
N PHE A 30 2.22 2.35 9.07
CA PHE A 30 1.62 1.03 9.08
C PHE A 30 2.68 -0.08 9.02
N LEU A 31 3.63 0.02 8.09
CA LEU A 31 4.72 -0.94 7.90
C LEU A 31 5.55 -1.10 9.18
N ASP A 32 5.88 -0.01 9.87
CA ASP A 32 6.59 -0.06 11.15
C ASP A 32 5.80 -0.83 12.21
N GLY A 33 4.49 -0.58 12.32
CA GLY A 33 3.60 -1.27 13.26
C GLY A 33 3.48 -2.78 13.03
N VAL A 34 3.63 -3.25 11.79
CA VAL A 34 3.53 -4.68 11.43
C VAL A 34 4.90 -5.33 11.16
N ALA A 35 5.99 -4.56 11.19
CA ALA A 35 7.30 -5.00 10.71
C ALA A 35 7.83 -6.25 11.44
N GLN A 36 7.63 -6.29 12.77
CA GLN A 36 8.05 -7.42 13.59
C GLN A 36 7.23 -8.68 13.28
N GLN A 37 5.92 -8.52 13.09
CA GLN A 37 4.99 -9.62 12.83
C GLN A 37 5.31 -10.32 11.51
N CYS A 38 5.64 -9.53 10.48
CA CYS A 38 5.93 -10.02 9.13
C CYS A 38 7.42 -10.30 8.87
N ARG A 39 8.30 -10.07 9.85
CA ARG A 39 9.77 -10.24 9.73
C ARG A 39 10.42 -9.36 8.65
N ILE A 40 9.89 -8.16 8.44
CA ILE A 40 10.38 -7.19 7.44
C ILE A 40 11.12 -6.00 8.06
N VAL A 41 11.40 -6.01 9.37
CA VAL A 41 12.05 -4.91 10.11
C VAL A 41 13.28 -4.32 9.42
N ARG A 42 14.17 -5.16 8.86
CA ARG A 42 15.36 -4.66 8.17
C ARG A 42 15.03 -3.89 6.89
N ARG A 43 14.03 -4.34 6.14
CA ARG A 43 13.58 -3.70 4.90
C ARG A 43 12.84 -2.40 5.19
N VAL A 44 11.97 -2.40 6.20
CA VAL A 44 11.28 -1.17 6.66
C VAL A 44 12.29 -0.11 7.10
N LYS A 45 13.36 -0.51 7.82
CA LYS A 45 14.43 0.43 8.21
C LYS A 45 15.22 0.99 7.03
N ALA A 46 15.53 0.16 6.03
CA ALA A 46 16.21 0.63 4.82
C ALA A 46 15.33 1.64 4.07
N LEU A 47 14.06 1.28 3.87
CA LEU A 47 13.08 2.12 3.21
C LEU A 47 12.83 3.44 3.95
N GLN A 48 12.79 3.41 5.28
CA GLN A 48 12.69 4.63 6.09
C GLN A 48 13.91 5.53 5.87
N ALA A 49 15.12 4.96 5.77
CA ALA A 49 16.31 5.77 5.51
C ALA A 49 16.29 6.42 4.11
N ASP A 50 15.65 5.80 3.12
CA ASP A 50 15.46 6.38 1.79
C ASP A 50 14.38 7.48 1.82
N VAL A 51 13.27 7.24 2.52
CA VAL A 51 12.23 8.25 2.76
C VAL A 51 12.77 9.45 3.53
N ASP A 52 13.63 9.25 4.53
CA ASP A 52 14.22 10.32 5.34
C ASP A 52 15.15 11.25 4.53
N ARG A 53 15.63 10.80 3.36
CA ARG A 53 16.38 11.66 2.42
C ARG A 53 15.46 12.63 1.67
N LEU A 54 14.17 12.31 1.58
CA LEU A 54 13.19 13.18 0.95
C LEU A 54 12.91 14.39 1.86
N LYS A 55 13.21 15.59 1.38
CA LYS A 55 13.00 16.83 2.12
C LYS A 55 11.56 17.31 1.97
N LEU A 56 10.66 16.79 2.79
CA LEU A 56 9.28 17.29 2.84
C LEU A 56 9.25 18.67 3.51
N ILE A 57 8.90 19.72 2.76
CA ILE A 57 8.88 21.10 3.26
C ILE A 57 7.49 21.71 3.18
N HIS A 58 7.25 22.69 4.06
CA HIS A 58 6.07 23.54 4.00
C HIS A 58 6.48 24.97 3.65
N LYS A 59 6.10 25.43 2.46
CA LYS A 59 6.41 26.79 2.00
C LYS A 59 5.27 27.75 2.36
N PRO A 60 5.55 28.91 2.98
CA PRO A 60 4.54 29.92 3.25
C PRO A 60 3.76 30.28 1.97
N GLY A 61 2.43 30.25 2.04
CA GLY A 61 1.54 30.50 0.90
C GLY A 61 1.08 29.26 0.14
N TYR A 62 1.60 28.07 0.46
CA TYR A 62 1.11 26.80 -0.06
C TYR A 62 0.28 26.09 1.00
N HIS A 63 -0.85 25.50 0.60
CA HIS A 63 -1.76 24.84 1.54
C HIS A 63 -1.26 23.46 2.02
N GLN A 64 -0.38 22.83 1.26
CA GLN A 64 0.07 21.45 1.52
C GLN A 64 1.60 21.36 1.37
N PRO A 65 2.26 20.48 2.14
CA PRO A 65 3.69 20.26 2.00
C PRO A 65 4.01 19.61 0.64
N TYR A 66 5.26 19.69 0.23
CA TYR A 66 5.78 19.07 -0.99
C TYR A 66 7.25 18.67 -0.81
N TYR A 67 7.70 17.72 -1.60
CA TYR A 67 9.12 17.33 -1.61
C TYR A 67 9.95 18.41 -2.30
N ALA A 68 10.84 19.04 -1.54
CA ALA A 68 11.79 20.01 -2.08
C ALA A 68 12.83 19.27 -2.92
N ASP A 69 13.10 19.77 -4.12
CA ASP A 69 14.24 19.31 -4.88
C ASP A 69 15.53 19.60 -4.12
N ASP A 70 16.38 18.59 -4.07
CA ASP A 70 17.74 18.67 -3.56
C ASP A 70 18.69 18.58 -4.74
N ASP A 71 19.62 19.52 -4.85
CA ASP A 71 20.62 19.55 -5.93
C ASP A 71 21.56 18.32 -5.87
N ASP A 72 21.52 17.55 -4.78
CA ASP A 72 22.34 16.37 -4.51
C ASP A 72 21.77 15.06 -5.12
N PHE A 73 20.58 15.06 -5.74
CA PHE A 73 20.08 13.87 -6.42
C PHE A 73 20.89 13.59 -7.70
N GLN A 74 21.62 12.47 -7.67
CA GLN A 74 22.73 12.16 -8.56
C GLN A 74 22.33 11.84 -10.03
N ASP A 75 21.04 11.92 -10.38
CA ASP A 75 20.50 11.41 -11.65
C ASP A 75 19.50 12.36 -12.35
N GLY A 76 19.44 13.63 -11.93
CA GLY A 76 18.60 14.64 -12.59
C GLY A 76 17.09 14.45 -12.42
N MET A 77 16.67 13.56 -11.51
CA MET A 77 15.28 13.32 -11.13
C MET A 77 14.88 14.24 -9.97
N SER A 78 13.67 14.80 -10.01
CA SER A 78 13.12 15.62 -8.93
C SER A 78 12.84 14.79 -7.67
N SER A 79 12.82 15.42 -6.51
CA SER A 79 12.51 14.71 -5.25
C SER A 79 11.08 14.18 -5.23
N ALA A 80 10.16 14.81 -5.98
CA ALA A 80 8.80 14.32 -6.17
C ALA A 80 8.78 13.01 -6.98
N GLU A 81 9.53 12.93 -8.08
CA GLU A 81 9.64 11.70 -8.87
C GLU A 81 10.31 10.56 -8.09
N VAL A 82 11.34 10.86 -7.29
CA VAL A 82 11.96 9.87 -6.39
C VAL A 82 10.95 9.38 -5.36
N ALA A 83 10.14 10.27 -4.79
CA ALA A 83 9.10 9.88 -3.85
C ALA A 83 8.04 8.97 -4.49
N GLU A 84 7.60 9.27 -5.71
CA GLU A 84 6.68 8.42 -6.46
C GLU A 84 7.28 7.05 -6.76
N TYR A 85 8.56 6.98 -7.11
CA TYR A 85 9.27 5.72 -7.32
C TYR A 85 9.31 4.89 -6.02
N ILE A 86 9.74 5.49 -4.91
CA ILE A 86 9.77 4.82 -3.59
C ILE A 86 8.38 4.33 -3.19
N LEU A 87 7.34 5.15 -3.43
CA LEU A 87 5.97 4.77 -3.12
C LEU A 87 5.51 3.56 -3.93
N ASN A 88 5.67 3.60 -5.25
CA ASN A 88 5.08 2.61 -6.16
C ASN A 88 5.92 1.34 -6.31
N GLU A 89 7.24 1.43 -6.23
CA GLU A 89 8.13 0.29 -6.46
C GLU A 89 8.56 -0.38 -5.15
N ASP A 90 8.82 0.40 -4.10
CA ASP A 90 9.35 -0.15 -2.84
C ASP A 90 8.27 -0.35 -1.77
N ILE A 91 7.56 0.72 -1.40
CA ILE A 91 6.52 0.68 -0.36
C ILE A 91 5.37 -0.22 -0.80
N TRP A 92 4.85 -0.02 -2.02
CA TRP A 92 3.72 -0.78 -2.54
C TRP A 92 4.04 -2.28 -2.63
N SER A 93 5.20 -2.63 -3.22
CA SER A 93 5.65 -4.02 -3.32
C SER A 93 5.78 -4.68 -1.95
N LEU A 94 6.28 -3.95 -0.96
CA LEU A 94 6.42 -4.46 0.41
C LEU A 94 5.05 -4.67 1.08
N LEU A 95 4.11 -3.75 0.89
CA LEU A 95 2.73 -3.89 1.38
C LEU A 95 2.03 -5.10 0.77
N ASP A 96 2.18 -5.32 -0.54
CA ASP A 96 1.58 -6.45 -1.23
C ASP A 96 2.22 -7.80 -0.83
N GLU A 97 3.55 -7.84 -0.64
CA GLU A 97 4.25 -9.05 -0.21
C GLU A 97 3.74 -9.57 1.15
N ILE A 98 3.45 -8.65 2.08
CA ILE A 98 2.94 -9.01 3.40
C ILE A 98 1.43 -9.20 3.43
N ALA A 99 0.72 -9.04 2.30
CA ALA A 99 -0.72 -9.13 2.26
C ALA A 99 -1.23 -10.45 2.87
N PRO A 100 -2.42 -10.41 3.52
CA PRO A 100 -3.08 -11.62 3.99
C PRO A 100 -3.22 -12.67 2.88
N ARG A 101 -3.35 -13.94 3.25
CA ARG A 101 -3.52 -15.01 2.25
C ARG A 101 -4.76 -14.77 1.38
N HIS A 102 -4.59 -14.88 0.06
CA HIS A 102 -5.64 -14.64 -0.96
C HIS A 102 -6.12 -13.18 -1.01
N CYS A 103 -5.29 -12.25 -0.56
CA CYS A 103 -5.53 -10.82 -0.65
C CYS A 103 -4.34 -10.15 -1.35
N GLY A 104 -4.57 -8.96 -1.89
CA GLY A 104 -3.55 -8.06 -2.43
C GLY A 104 -3.73 -6.66 -1.84
N PHE A 105 -2.70 -5.82 -1.97
CA PHE A 105 -2.79 -4.41 -1.63
C PHE A 105 -3.20 -3.60 -2.87
N SER A 106 -4.31 -2.86 -2.78
CA SER A 106 -4.78 -2.02 -3.88
C SER A 106 -5.69 -0.88 -3.41
N SER A 107 -6.06 -0.01 -4.35
CA SER A 107 -7.26 0.83 -4.21
C SER A 107 -8.53 -0.03 -4.31
N HIS A 108 -9.60 0.40 -3.64
CA HIS A 108 -10.92 -0.20 -3.72
C HIS A 108 -11.56 0.08 -5.10
N GLU A 109 -12.14 -0.93 -5.76
CA GLU A 109 -12.77 -0.76 -7.09
C GLU A 109 -13.85 0.34 -7.12
N GLY A 110 -14.58 0.54 -6.02
CA GLY A 110 -15.59 1.59 -5.87
C GLY A 110 -15.08 2.95 -5.38
N ASP A 111 -13.83 3.04 -4.92
CA ASP A 111 -13.22 4.28 -4.43
C ASP A 111 -11.68 4.24 -4.65
N GLY A 112 -11.24 4.88 -5.72
CA GLY A 112 -9.84 4.91 -6.13
C GLY A 112 -8.88 5.58 -5.11
N ALA A 113 -9.41 6.33 -4.15
CA ALA A 113 -8.65 6.95 -3.07
C ALA A 113 -8.60 6.08 -1.79
N CYS A 114 -9.33 4.97 -1.77
CA CYS A 114 -9.40 4.05 -0.65
C CYS A 114 -8.44 2.86 -0.84
N TYR A 115 -7.23 3.00 -0.32
CA TYR A 115 -6.19 1.97 -0.34
C TYR A 115 -6.31 1.03 0.84
N GLY A 116 -6.08 -0.27 0.62
CA GLY A 116 -6.20 -1.28 1.66
C GLY A 116 -5.87 -2.68 1.18
N TYR A 117 -6.14 -3.66 2.04
CA TYR A 117 -6.03 -5.07 1.69
C TYR A 117 -7.39 -5.62 1.29
N TRP A 118 -7.47 -6.16 0.09
CA TRP A 118 -8.73 -6.66 -0.44
C TRP A 118 -8.60 -8.11 -0.86
N ALA A 119 -9.66 -8.87 -0.61
CA ALA A 119 -9.76 -10.24 -1.09
C ALA A 119 -10.09 -10.22 -2.58
N TYR A 120 -9.59 -11.22 -3.30
CA TYR A 120 -9.90 -11.42 -4.72
C TYR A 120 -10.50 -12.79 -4.96
N CYS A 121 -11.47 -12.84 -5.88
CA CYS A 121 -11.99 -14.12 -6.37
C CYS A 121 -10.91 -14.84 -7.19
N PRO A 122 -10.55 -16.10 -6.85
CA PRO A 122 -9.53 -16.84 -7.59
C PRO A 122 -9.94 -17.24 -9.01
N TRP A 123 -11.22 -17.11 -9.38
CA TRP A 123 -11.73 -17.54 -10.69
C TRP A 123 -11.91 -16.38 -11.67
N CYS A 124 -12.45 -15.24 -11.21
CA CYS A 124 -12.68 -14.08 -12.08
C CYS A 124 -11.77 -12.88 -11.80
N GLY A 125 -10.96 -12.92 -10.73
CA GLY A 125 -10.01 -11.86 -10.39
C GLY A 125 -10.63 -10.57 -9.83
N ARG A 126 -11.95 -10.54 -9.58
CA ARG A 126 -12.64 -9.35 -9.01
C ARG A 126 -12.42 -9.20 -7.51
N GLN A 127 -12.39 -7.94 -7.05
CA GLN A 127 -12.35 -7.60 -5.63
C GLN A 127 -13.64 -8.03 -4.92
N VAL A 128 -13.52 -8.47 -3.66
CA VAL A 128 -14.66 -8.86 -2.81
C VAL A 128 -14.70 -7.98 -1.56
N ASP A 129 -15.86 -7.37 -1.29
CA ASP A 129 -16.02 -6.34 -0.24
C ASP A 129 -16.03 -6.90 1.20
N ALA A 130 -16.10 -8.22 1.40
CA ALA A 130 -16.18 -8.81 2.74
C ALA A 130 -15.42 -10.16 2.87
N PRO A 131 -14.66 -10.39 3.96
CA PRO A 131 -14.01 -11.66 4.23
C PRO A 131 -14.98 -12.84 4.40
N GLY A 132 -16.20 -12.55 4.89
CA GLY A 132 -17.25 -13.55 5.15
C GLY A 132 -17.98 -14.03 3.89
N SER A 133 -17.98 -13.23 2.82
CA SER A 133 -18.59 -13.63 1.55
C SER A 133 -17.69 -14.57 0.76
N TYR A 134 -16.43 -14.82 1.16
CA TYR A 134 -15.52 -15.67 0.40
C TYR A 134 -16.06 -17.09 0.16
N HIS A 135 -16.76 -17.69 1.14
CA HIS A 135 -17.34 -19.04 0.99
C HIS A 135 -18.66 -19.01 0.21
N GLU A 136 -19.58 -18.09 0.55
CA GLU A 136 -20.86 -17.94 -0.17
C GLU A 136 -20.67 -17.52 -1.63
N TRP A 137 -19.68 -16.67 -1.92
CA TRP A 137 -19.37 -16.18 -3.26
C TRP A 137 -18.65 -17.26 -4.07
N CYS A 138 -17.73 -18.02 -3.48
CA CYS A 138 -17.15 -19.18 -4.15
C CYS A 138 -18.21 -20.28 -4.41
N GLU A 139 -19.08 -20.61 -3.46
CA GLU A 139 -20.10 -21.64 -3.67
C GLU A 139 -21.15 -21.22 -4.71
N LYS A 140 -21.62 -19.97 -4.68
CA LYS A 140 -22.61 -19.44 -5.64
C LYS A 140 -22.12 -19.43 -7.10
N TYR A 141 -20.82 -19.24 -7.35
CA TYR A 141 -20.28 -19.16 -8.70
C TYR A 141 -19.59 -20.44 -9.19
N ARG A 142 -19.37 -21.43 -8.33
CA ARG A 142 -18.94 -22.79 -8.73
C ARG A 142 -20.01 -23.52 -9.56
N GLU A 143 -21.27 -23.12 -9.40
CA GLU A 143 -22.42 -23.67 -10.13
C GLU A 143 -22.67 -22.99 -11.49
N ALA A 144 -22.15 -21.77 -11.70
CA ALA A 144 -22.39 -21.00 -12.92
C ALA A 144 -21.51 -21.41 -14.13
N ASP A 145 -20.38 -22.09 -13.89
CA ASP A 145 -19.45 -22.57 -14.93
C ASP A 145 -19.61 -24.06 -15.27
N ASN A 146 -20.56 -24.76 -14.63
CA ASN A 146 -20.93 -26.15 -14.98
C ASN A 146 -22.21 -26.21 -15.85
N GLY A 147 -22.64 -25.08 -16.42
CA GLY A 147 -23.81 -24.94 -17.29
C GLY A 147 -23.45 -24.66 -18.74
#